data_AF-A0A936GS18-F1
#
_entry.id   AF-A0A936GS18-F1
#
_cell.length_a   1.000
_cell.length_b   1.000
_cell.length_c   1.000
_cell.angle_alpha   90.00
_cell.angle_beta   90.00
_cell.angle_gamma   90.00
#
_symmetry.space_group_name_H-M   'P 1'
#
loop_
_entity.id
_entity.type
_entity.pdbx_description
1 polymer ?
#
loop_
_entity_poly.entity_id
_entity_poly.type
_entity_poly.pdbx_seq_one_letter_code
_entity_poly.pdbx_strand_id
1 'polypeptide(L)'
;MANELLIYEFRPLYLMLDRIGPFQDEPYEVDFTDKENRPCNFFLLVSKNGLGKSTILDTMSCLLGLLGQAEPKKYGLEDLDNGLGRAQLDMKLRVYWQGQDHHFVVSILGGNLGNDLSLKEWSDEELQKHHVTKWYRMGFTGQQSGFPLKSLSTHKSEDFIAEFLIFIQTSLGNTPNSFGESIFSLPTTLSFSAYRDIPKINESEEPRSICKPQYWGYNPVHCFSAHNETWNYSLDNLFVWLKWLDDGRFDKACNLVNQQVFQGTHKFLNDVDRPRLMAIVHTGGDEQQVHSLDRLSSGEKNLMQLFLRIGAHMTKNTILLIDEFDVHLHIRWQYRLYNALKALAARDDANFTVIATTHSTEILQTFVDTMDIDEERLFKGGHLIKEEMEN
;
A
#
# COMPACT_ATOMS: atom_id res chain seq x y z
N MET A 1 -32.99 8.78 3.73
CA MET A 1 -31.69 9.47 3.71
C MET A 1 -30.70 8.47 4.26
N ALA A 2 -29.88 7.85 3.42
CA ALA A 2 -28.95 6.83 3.86
C ALA A 2 -27.95 7.47 4.83
N ASN A 3 -27.71 6.85 5.98
CA ASN A 3 -26.62 7.22 6.88
C ASN A 3 -25.31 7.03 6.10
N GLU A 4 -24.80 8.09 5.50
CA GLU A 4 -23.65 8.03 4.60
C GLU A 4 -22.37 8.06 5.45
N LEU A 5 -21.74 6.89 5.62
CA LEU A 5 -20.41 6.80 6.23
C LEU A 5 -19.38 7.37 5.24
N LEU A 6 -18.67 8.41 5.65
CA LEU A 6 -17.56 8.99 4.89
C LEU A 6 -16.27 8.87 5.68
N ILE A 7 -15.19 8.45 5.02
CA ILE A 7 -13.87 8.31 5.64
C ILE A 7 -12.98 9.45 5.17
N TYR A 8 -12.65 10.36 6.08
CA TYR A 8 -11.81 11.53 5.83
C TYR A 8 -10.35 11.31 6.18
N GLU A 9 -10.01 10.28 6.93
CA GLU A 9 -8.63 9.92 7.28
C GLU A 9 -8.60 8.44 7.66
N PHE A 10 -7.56 7.73 7.21
CA PHE A 10 -7.24 6.37 7.61
C PHE A 10 -5.71 6.23 7.62
N ARG A 11 -5.09 6.31 8.81
CA ARG A 11 -3.63 6.35 8.96
C ARG A 11 -3.13 5.38 10.03
N PRO A 12 -1.97 4.74 9.84
CA PRO A 12 -1.39 3.86 10.84
C PRO A 12 -0.89 4.66 12.06
N LEU A 13 -1.07 4.08 13.26
CA LEU A 13 -0.55 4.60 14.52
C LEU A 13 0.51 3.66 15.06
N TYR A 14 0.15 2.40 15.31
CA TYR A 14 1.04 1.40 15.89
C TYR A 14 0.86 0.06 15.21
N LEU A 15 1.94 -0.68 15.05
CA LEU A 15 1.90 -2.12 14.73
C LEU A 15 2.59 -2.89 15.84
N MET A 16 1.87 -3.83 16.42
CA MET A 16 2.40 -4.81 17.35
C MET A 16 2.57 -6.16 16.66
N LEU A 17 3.73 -6.78 16.85
CA LEU A 17 4.09 -8.09 16.32
C LEU A 17 4.53 -9.00 17.48
N ASP A 18 3.98 -10.20 17.58
CA ASP A 18 4.40 -11.21 18.57
C ASP A 18 4.49 -12.56 17.86
N ARG A 19 5.69 -13.16 17.86
CA ARG A 19 6.02 -14.43 17.19
C ARG A 19 5.79 -14.42 15.68
N ILE A 20 6.27 -13.37 15.01
CA ILE A 20 6.17 -13.19 13.55
C ILE A 20 7.55 -12.87 12.97
N GLY A 21 8.00 -13.64 11.99
CA GLY A 21 9.30 -13.49 11.34
C GLY A 21 10.44 -13.46 12.38
N PRO A 22 11.29 -12.40 12.42
CA PRO A 22 12.35 -12.30 13.42
C PRO A 22 11.88 -11.82 14.80
N PHE A 23 10.62 -11.39 14.96
CA PHE A 23 10.09 -10.87 16.22
C PHE A 23 9.51 -12.02 17.06
N GLN A 24 10.39 -12.83 17.67
CA GLN A 24 10.00 -14.10 18.34
C GLN A 24 9.96 -14.03 19.87
N ASP A 25 10.79 -13.19 20.49
CA ASP A 25 11.04 -13.26 21.92
C ASP A 25 10.04 -12.44 22.75
N GLU A 26 9.78 -11.19 22.35
CA GLU A 26 8.82 -10.30 23.00
C GLU A 26 7.95 -9.53 21.98
N PRO A 27 6.76 -9.03 22.38
CA PRO A 27 5.95 -8.17 21.52
C PRO A 27 6.75 -6.95 21.05
N TYR A 28 6.93 -6.85 19.74
CA TYR A 28 7.66 -5.79 19.08
C TYR A 28 6.71 -4.70 18.59
N GLU A 29 6.97 -3.45 18.98
CA GLU A 29 6.19 -2.28 18.57
C GLU A 29 6.90 -1.50 17.45
N VAL A 30 6.12 -1.10 16.45
CA VAL A 30 6.49 -0.06 15.48
C VAL A 30 5.53 1.12 15.67
N ASP A 31 6.08 2.26 16.05
CA ASP A 31 5.35 3.52 16.21
C ASP A 31 5.43 4.34 14.91
N PHE A 32 4.30 4.59 14.28
CA PHE A 32 4.18 5.37 13.04
C PHE A 32 3.86 6.85 13.30
N THR A 33 4.04 7.34 14.52
CA THR A 33 3.76 8.73 14.89
C THR A 33 5.03 9.58 14.97
N ASP A 34 4.86 10.89 14.81
CA ASP A 34 5.94 11.87 14.98
C ASP A 34 6.13 12.23 16.46
N LYS A 35 7.08 13.12 16.75
CA LYS A 35 7.37 13.59 18.12
C LYS A 35 6.19 14.31 18.79
N GLU A 36 5.19 14.74 18.02
CA GLU A 36 3.94 15.32 18.49
C GLU A 36 2.78 14.30 18.55
N ASN A 37 3.06 13.01 18.38
CA ASN A 37 2.09 11.89 18.37
C ASN A 37 1.06 11.96 17.23
N ARG A 38 1.40 12.67 16.14
CA ARG A 38 0.58 12.72 14.93
C ARG A 38 0.97 11.56 14.01
N PRO A 39 0.03 10.91 13.31
CA PRO A 39 0.37 9.87 12.34
C PRO A 39 1.25 10.44 11.22
N CYS A 40 2.41 9.83 11.02
CA CYS A 40 3.29 10.15 9.91
C CYS A 40 2.63 9.79 8.57
N ASN A 41 2.87 10.59 7.55
CA ASN A 41 2.50 10.24 6.17
C ASN A 41 3.71 9.95 5.29
N PHE A 42 4.93 10.10 5.81
CA PHE A 42 6.15 9.65 5.17
C PHE A 42 7.07 8.98 6.19
N PHE A 43 7.19 7.66 6.11
CA PHE A 43 7.85 6.85 7.12
C PHE A 43 8.92 5.94 6.52
N LEU A 44 10.13 5.96 7.07
CA LEU A 44 11.21 5.07 6.65
C LEU A 44 11.52 3.99 7.68
N LEU A 45 11.47 2.74 7.24
CA LEU A 45 11.92 1.58 8.01
C LEU A 45 13.38 1.26 7.66
N VAL A 46 14.23 1.21 8.69
CA VAL A 46 15.68 1.06 8.52
C VAL A 46 16.16 -0.13 9.35
N SER A 47 16.91 -1.04 8.72
CA SER A 47 17.56 -2.15 9.41
C SER A 47 18.57 -2.86 8.51
N LYS A 48 19.45 -3.68 9.10
CA LYS A 48 20.27 -4.64 8.35
C LYS A 48 19.39 -5.66 7.61
N ASN A 49 19.97 -6.37 6.64
CA ASN A 49 19.26 -7.40 5.88
C ASN A 49 18.77 -8.51 6.83
N GLY A 50 17.54 -9.00 6.62
CA GLY A 50 16.99 -10.10 7.39
C GLY A 50 16.35 -9.73 8.74
N LEU A 51 16.40 -8.47 9.17
CA LEU A 51 15.80 -8.04 10.46
C LEU A 51 14.31 -7.65 10.37
N GLY A 52 13.55 -8.17 9.40
CA GLY A 52 12.08 -8.08 9.45
C GLY A 52 11.42 -6.86 8.80
N LYS A 53 12.12 -6.11 7.94
CA LYS A 53 11.52 -4.99 7.17
C LYS A 53 10.34 -5.45 6.31
N SER A 54 10.56 -6.46 5.47
CA SER A 54 9.51 -7.06 4.66
C SER A 54 8.42 -7.67 5.54
N THR A 55 8.78 -8.31 6.66
CA THR A 55 7.82 -8.87 7.64
C THR A 55 6.84 -7.82 8.18
N ILE A 56 7.32 -6.61 8.50
CA ILE A 56 6.45 -5.50 8.93
C ILE A 56 5.46 -5.13 7.80
N LEU A 57 5.95 -4.90 6.58
CA LEU A 57 5.12 -4.51 5.43
C LEU A 57 4.10 -5.60 5.04
N ASP A 58 4.52 -6.86 5.08
CA ASP A 58 3.69 -8.03 4.79
C ASP A 58 2.61 -8.20 5.85
N THR A 59 2.95 -8.01 7.13
CA THR A 59 1.96 -8.08 8.22
C THR A 59 0.94 -6.96 8.12
N MET A 60 1.35 -5.73 7.81
CA MET A 60 0.42 -4.62 7.54
C MET A 60 -0.51 -4.94 6.36
N SER A 61 0.05 -5.41 5.24
CA SER A 61 -0.71 -5.81 4.05
C SER A 61 -1.72 -6.91 4.37
N CYS A 62 -1.31 -7.91 5.15
CA CYS A 62 -2.14 -9.02 5.60
C CYS A 62 -3.33 -8.53 6.44
N LEU A 63 -3.08 -7.74 7.49
CA LEU A 63 -4.12 -7.24 8.38
C LEU A 63 -5.09 -6.31 7.65
N LEU A 64 -4.60 -5.38 6.85
CA LEU A 64 -5.44 -4.47 6.05
C LEU A 64 -6.29 -5.23 5.03
N GLY A 65 -5.80 -6.37 4.54
CA GLY A 65 -6.51 -7.26 3.63
C GLY A 65 -7.75 -7.91 4.27
N LEU A 66 -7.81 -8.00 5.60
CA LEU A 66 -8.96 -8.54 6.33
C LEU A 66 -10.21 -7.65 6.20
N LEU A 67 -10.03 -6.35 5.94
CA LEU A 67 -11.15 -5.41 5.73
C LEU A 67 -12.08 -5.83 4.58
N GLY A 68 -11.51 -6.46 3.55
CA GLY A 68 -12.23 -6.93 2.36
C GLY A 68 -12.79 -8.34 2.48
N GLN A 69 -12.62 -9.03 3.62
CA GLN A 69 -12.96 -10.44 3.77
C GLN A 69 -14.08 -10.63 4.79
N ALA A 70 -15.19 -11.23 4.36
CA ALA A 70 -16.29 -11.59 5.26
C ALA A 70 -16.00 -12.89 6.04
N GLU A 71 -15.46 -13.90 5.36
CA GLU A 71 -15.14 -15.22 5.90
C GLU A 71 -13.76 -15.70 5.41
N PRO A 72 -12.67 -15.05 5.87
CA PRO A 72 -11.31 -15.42 5.48
C PRO A 72 -11.00 -16.86 5.91
N LYS A 73 -10.40 -17.66 5.02
CA LYS A 73 -9.97 -19.04 5.35
C LYS A 73 -8.57 -19.11 5.97
N LYS A 74 -7.78 -18.07 5.72
CA LYS A 74 -6.39 -17.90 6.16
C LYS A 74 -6.03 -16.41 6.09
N TYR A 75 -5.04 -15.99 6.85
CA TYR A 75 -4.44 -14.66 6.84
C TYR A 75 -3.54 -14.45 5.63
N GLY A 76 -2.84 -15.50 5.18
CA GLY A 76 -1.85 -15.41 4.11
C GLY A 76 -0.44 -15.07 4.60
N LEU A 77 -0.20 -15.17 5.91
CA LEU A 77 1.12 -15.07 6.54
C LEU A 77 1.34 -16.35 7.36
N GLU A 78 2.45 -17.06 7.09
CA GLU A 78 2.70 -18.40 7.66
C GLU A 78 2.65 -18.42 9.19
N ASP A 79 3.25 -17.40 9.83
CA ASP A 79 3.29 -17.28 11.29
C ASP A 79 1.91 -17.10 11.92
N LEU A 80 0.96 -16.47 11.21
CA LEU A 80 -0.43 -16.30 11.67
C LEU A 80 -1.30 -17.51 11.33
N ASP A 81 -1.03 -18.16 10.19
CA ASP A 81 -1.84 -19.27 9.68
C ASP A 81 -1.54 -20.59 10.38
N ASN A 82 -0.25 -20.91 10.53
CA ASN A 82 0.23 -22.19 11.05
C ASN A 82 1.08 -22.04 12.32
N GLY A 83 1.53 -20.82 12.62
CA GLY A 83 2.32 -20.52 13.81
C GLY A 83 1.50 -20.10 15.02
N LEU A 84 2.21 -19.60 16.03
CA LEU A 84 1.62 -18.97 17.21
C LEU A 84 1.63 -17.45 17.12
N GLY A 85 1.94 -16.92 15.93
CA GLY A 85 2.04 -15.49 15.69
C GLY A 85 0.73 -14.78 15.92
N ARG A 86 0.81 -13.54 16.41
CA ARG A 86 -0.31 -12.63 16.53
C ARG A 86 0.14 -11.20 16.25
N ALA A 87 -0.75 -10.41 15.66
CA ALA A 87 -0.47 -9.03 15.32
C ALA A 87 -1.68 -8.14 15.58
N GLN A 88 -1.40 -6.87 15.86
CA GLN A 88 -2.38 -5.82 16.02
C GLN A 88 -1.89 -4.59 15.27
N LEU A 89 -2.69 -4.09 14.32
CA LEU A 89 -2.45 -2.84 13.61
C LEU A 89 -3.49 -1.81 14.02
N ASP A 90 -3.05 -0.72 14.63
CA ASP A 90 -3.90 0.36 15.11
C ASP A 90 -3.99 1.46 14.06
N MET A 91 -5.20 1.77 13.62
CA MET A 91 -5.48 2.76 12.59
C MET A 91 -6.25 3.95 13.20
N LYS A 92 -5.76 5.18 12.99
CA LYS A 92 -6.52 6.40 13.24
C LYS A 92 -7.50 6.62 12.11
N LEU A 93 -8.77 6.85 12.47
CA LEU A 93 -9.84 7.15 11.55
C LEU A 93 -10.46 8.51 11.89
N ARG A 94 -10.66 9.34 10.86
CA ARG A 94 -11.58 10.48 10.92
C ARG A 94 -12.74 10.18 9.99
N VAL A 95 -13.96 10.13 10.52
CA VAL A 95 -15.14 9.72 9.75
C VAL A 95 -16.32 10.65 10.01
N TYR A 96 -17.17 10.84 9.01
CA TYR A 96 -18.53 11.31 9.22
C TYR A 96 -19.43 10.09 9.32
N TRP A 97 -20.08 9.92 10.46
CA TRP A 97 -20.94 8.77 10.73
C TRP A 97 -22.12 9.21 11.60
N GLN A 98 -23.31 8.71 11.27
CA GLN A 98 -24.57 9.06 11.98
C GLN A 98 -24.81 10.57 12.15
N GLY A 99 -24.38 11.37 11.18
CA GLY A 99 -24.60 12.82 11.17
C GLY A 99 -23.57 13.64 11.95
N GLN A 100 -22.47 13.03 12.41
CA GLN A 100 -21.43 13.71 13.20
C GLN A 100 -20.02 13.32 12.75
N ASP A 101 -19.06 14.21 13.00
CA ASP A 101 -17.64 13.91 12.84
C ASP A 101 -17.12 13.13 14.05
N HIS A 102 -16.40 12.06 13.77
CA HIS A 102 -15.79 11.21 14.78
C HIS A 102 -14.31 10.97 14.50
N HIS A 103 -13.55 10.83 15.58
CA HIS A 103 -12.15 10.45 15.56
C HIS A 103 -12.02 9.14 16.33
N PHE A 104 -11.72 8.05 15.63
CA PHE A 104 -11.66 6.71 16.20
C PHE A 104 -10.27 6.11 16.07
N VAL A 105 -9.97 5.15 16.93
CA VAL A 105 -8.92 4.14 16.68
C VAL A 105 -9.62 2.84 16.38
N VAL A 106 -9.20 2.17 15.30
CA VAL A 106 -9.61 0.81 14.97
C VAL A 106 -8.38 -0.07 14.99
N SER A 107 -8.32 -1.01 15.94
CA SER A 107 -7.33 -2.07 15.96
C SER A 107 -7.78 -3.23 15.08
N ILE A 108 -6.95 -3.60 14.10
CA ILE A 108 -7.13 -4.76 13.25
C ILE A 108 -6.24 -5.89 13.78
N LEU A 109 -6.86 -6.95 14.27
CA LEU A 109 -6.17 -8.06 14.95
C LEU A 109 -6.19 -9.34 14.11
N GLY A 110 -5.09 -10.10 14.17
CA GLY A 110 -4.95 -11.38 13.49
C GLY A 110 -4.03 -12.35 14.20
N GLY A 111 -4.19 -13.64 13.87
CA GLY A 111 -3.39 -14.76 14.40
C GLY A 111 -3.99 -15.41 15.65
N ASN A 112 -3.09 -15.95 16.49
CA ASN A 112 -3.45 -16.67 17.71
C ASN A 112 -3.76 -15.70 18.87
N LEU A 113 -4.92 -15.07 18.80
CA LEU A 113 -5.46 -14.20 19.84
C LEU A 113 -6.02 -15.09 20.95
N GLY A 114 -5.23 -15.28 22.03
CA GLY A 114 -5.63 -16.05 23.21
C GLY A 114 -6.79 -15.37 24.00
N ASN A 115 -6.78 -15.50 25.33
CA ASN A 115 -7.79 -14.83 26.16
C ASN A 115 -7.63 -13.30 26.16
N ASP A 116 -6.38 -12.84 26.11
CA ASP A 116 -6.08 -11.43 25.86
C ASP A 116 -6.04 -11.19 24.35
N LEU A 117 -7.05 -10.49 23.87
CA LEU A 117 -7.19 -10.16 22.47
C LEU A 117 -6.15 -9.12 22.03
N SER A 118 -5.76 -8.18 22.90
CA SER A 118 -4.97 -7.02 22.48
C SER A 118 -3.49 -7.25 22.78
N LEU A 119 -2.63 -6.80 21.86
CA LEU A 119 -1.19 -6.65 22.12
C LEU A 119 -0.88 -5.28 22.73
N LYS A 120 -1.67 -4.26 22.36
CA LYS A 120 -1.61 -2.91 22.90
C LYS A 120 -3.01 -2.48 23.30
N GLU A 121 -3.17 -2.03 24.54
CA GLU A 121 -4.43 -1.45 25.01
C GLU A 121 -4.44 0.07 24.91
N TRP A 122 -5.61 0.63 24.58
CA TRP A 122 -5.83 2.07 24.53
C TRP A 122 -6.53 2.54 25.80
N SER A 123 -5.77 3.19 26.68
CA SER A 123 -6.31 3.87 27.86
C SER A 123 -6.99 5.19 27.50
N ASP A 124 -7.80 5.75 28.40
CA ASP A 124 -8.39 7.09 28.21
C ASP A 124 -7.33 8.18 27.99
N GLU A 125 -6.16 8.03 28.61
CA GLU A 125 -5.02 8.94 28.43
C GLU A 125 -4.44 8.86 27.01
N GLU A 126 -4.23 7.64 26.48
CA GLU A 126 -3.76 7.44 25.11
C GLU A 126 -4.80 7.95 24.08
N LEU A 127 -6.09 7.75 24.34
CA LEU A 127 -7.15 8.28 23.49
C LEU A 127 -7.11 9.82 23.46
N GLN A 128 -6.96 10.47 24.62
CA GLN A 128 -6.82 11.93 24.68
C GLN A 128 -5.57 12.43 23.96
N LYS A 129 -4.43 11.76 24.15
CA LYS A 129 -3.15 12.06 23.52
C LYS A 129 -3.23 12.05 21.99
N HIS A 130 -3.96 11.10 21.41
CA HIS A 130 -4.15 11.02 19.95
C HIS A 130 -5.38 11.78 19.43
N HIS A 131 -6.10 12.49 20.29
CA HIS A 131 -7.35 13.19 19.99
C HIS A 131 -8.42 12.26 19.39
N VAL A 132 -8.63 11.13 20.04
CA VAL A 132 -9.55 10.06 19.64
C VAL A 132 -10.64 9.94 20.70
N THR A 133 -11.88 9.71 20.27
CA THR A 133 -13.04 9.64 21.17
C THR A 133 -13.42 8.22 21.55
N LYS A 134 -13.09 7.22 20.71
CA LYS A 134 -13.39 5.82 20.98
C LYS A 134 -12.40 4.87 20.30
N TRP A 135 -12.12 3.77 21.00
CA TRP A 135 -11.36 2.64 20.50
C TRP A 135 -12.28 1.49 20.11
N TYR A 136 -12.09 0.95 18.92
CA TYR A 136 -12.75 -0.25 18.43
C TYR A 136 -11.72 -1.33 18.08
N ARG A 137 -12.15 -2.57 18.18
CA ARG A 137 -11.37 -3.74 17.77
C ARG A 137 -12.12 -4.48 16.68
N MET A 138 -11.41 -4.97 15.68
CA MET A 138 -11.95 -5.88 14.67
C MET A 138 -10.87 -6.87 14.22
N GLY A 139 -11.29 -7.98 13.65
CA GLY A 139 -10.34 -8.91 13.07
C GLY A 139 -10.86 -10.32 13.13
N PHE A 140 -9.94 -11.27 13.03
CA PHE A 140 -10.24 -12.68 13.03
C PHE A 140 -9.27 -13.40 13.95
N THR A 141 -9.72 -14.48 14.58
CA THR A 141 -8.90 -15.39 15.39
C THR A 141 -9.04 -16.81 14.85
N GLY A 142 -8.01 -17.61 15.06
CA GLY A 142 -7.95 -19.01 14.67
C GLY A 142 -6.69 -19.32 13.86
N GLN A 143 -6.60 -20.57 13.43
CA GLN A 143 -5.51 -21.09 12.60
C GLN A 143 -6.08 -21.78 11.38
N GLN A 144 -5.24 -22.03 10.39
CA GLN A 144 -5.60 -22.73 9.17
C GLN A 144 -6.09 -24.16 9.51
N SER A 145 -7.40 -24.37 9.38
CA SER A 145 -8.06 -25.63 9.79
C SER A 145 -9.09 -26.13 8.77
N GLY A 146 -9.05 -25.59 7.54
CA GLY A 146 -10.03 -25.89 6.49
C GLY A 146 -11.38 -25.18 6.65
N PHE A 147 -11.68 -24.68 7.85
CA PHE A 147 -12.81 -23.79 8.13
C PHE A 147 -12.39 -22.31 8.05
N PRO A 148 -13.34 -21.38 7.83
CA PRO A 148 -13.08 -19.95 7.96
C PRO A 148 -12.58 -19.58 9.36
N LEU A 149 -11.71 -18.59 9.43
CA LEU A 149 -11.30 -17.95 10.68
C LEU A 149 -12.52 -17.30 11.35
N LYS A 150 -12.50 -17.26 12.68
CA LYS A 150 -13.62 -16.74 13.46
C LYS A 150 -13.49 -15.24 13.62
N SER A 151 -14.50 -14.48 13.17
CA SER A 151 -14.55 -13.04 13.42
C SER A 151 -14.68 -12.73 14.91
N LEU A 152 -14.09 -11.60 15.33
CA LEU A 152 -14.28 -11.09 16.68
C LEU A 152 -15.74 -10.69 16.91
N SER A 153 -16.21 -10.81 18.16
CA SER A 153 -17.61 -10.50 18.53
C SER A 153 -18.00 -9.06 18.22
N THR A 154 -17.03 -8.14 18.22
CA THR A 154 -17.19 -6.72 17.88
C THR A 154 -17.71 -6.47 16.46
N HIS A 155 -17.51 -7.42 15.53
CA HIS A 155 -18.13 -7.35 14.19
C HIS A 155 -19.67 -7.30 14.25
N LYS A 156 -20.26 -7.84 15.33
CA LYS A 156 -21.71 -7.87 15.54
C LYS A 156 -22.17 -6.95 16.67
N SER A 157 -21.34 -6.74 17.69
CA SER A 157 -21.73 -5.95 18.86
C SER A 157 -21.45 -4.45 18.74
N GLU A 158 -20.66 -4.01 17.75
CA GLU A 158 -20.36 -2.59 17.52
C GLU A 158 -20.89 -2.13 16.17
N ASP A 159 -21.92 -1.28 16.17
CA ASP A 159 -22.60 -0.79 14.96
C ASP A 159 -21.64 -0.14 13.96
N PHE A 160 -20.69 0.67 14.44
CA PHE A 160 -19.69 1.31 13.59
C PHE A 160 -18.83 0.28 12.83
N ILE A 161 -18.36 -0.77 13.49
CA ILE A 161 -17.53 -1.81 12.85
C ILE A 161 -18.35 -2.59 11.83
N ALA A 162 -19.59 -2.95 12.16
CA ALA A 162 -20.48 -3.62 11.22
C ALA A 162 -20.72 -2.78 9.95
N GLU A 163 -21.09 -1.50 10.10
CA GLU A 163 -21.31 -0.58 8.97
C GLU A 163 -20.03 -0.30 8.17
N PHE A 164 -18.90 -0.11 8.85
CA PHE A 164 -17.58 0.12 8.22
C PHE A 164 -17.16 -1.06 7.34
N LEU A 165 -17.28 -2.28 7.85
CA LEU A 165 -16.96 -3.49 7.09
C LEU A 165 -17.93 -3.70 5.91
N ILE A 166 -19.24 -3.49 6.11
CA ILE A 166 -20.23 -3.57 5.02
C ILE A 166 -19.91 -2.54 3.93
N PHE A 167 -19.58 -1.31 4.30
CA PHE A 167 -19.24 -0.25 3.35
C PHE A 167 -18.03 -0.61 2.49
N ILE A 168 -16.98 -1.17 3.10
CA ILE A 168 -15.80 -1.66 2.38
C ILE A 168 -16.14 -2.86 1.48
N GLN A 169 -16.79 -3.88 2.03
CA GLN A 169 -17.04 -5.16 1.33
C GLN A 169 -18.01 -5.00 0.15
N THR A 170 -19.03 -4.16 0.29
CA THR A 170 -19.97 -3.85 -0.80
C THR A 170 -19.35 -2.99 -1.90
N SER A 171 -18.22 -2.34 -1.62
CA SER A 171 -17.50 -1.52 -2.60
C SER A 171 -16.44 -2.28 -3.39
N LEU A 172 -16.15 -3.54 -3.03
CA LEU A 172 -15.14 -4.37 -3.69
C LEU A 172 -15.39 -4.47 -5.20
N GLY A 173 -14.35 -4.24 -5.98
CA GLY A 173 -14.40 -4.29 -7.44
C GLY A 173 -15.01 -3.06 -8.12
N ASN A 174 -15.49 -2.05 -7.36
CA ASN A 174 -15.97 -0.79 -7.93
C ASN A 174 -14.90 -0.17 -8.82
N THR A 175 -15.29 0.20 -10.04
CA THR A 175 -14.36 0.73 -11.04
C THR A 175 -13.77 2.06 -10.58
N PRO A 176 -12.43 2.27 -10.67
CA PRO A 176 -11.83 3.56 -10.38
C PRO A 176 -12.48 4.66 -11.22
N ASN A 177 -12.72 5.83 -10.63
CA ASN A 177 -13.39 6.94 -11.31
C ASN A 177 -12.43 7.81 -12.14
N SER A 178 -11.13 7.71 -11.91
CA SER A 178 -10.07 8.49 -12.58
C SER A 178 -8.75 7.70 -12.54
N PHE A 179 -7.64 8.34 -12.92
CA PHE A 179 -6.29 7.81 -12.83
C PHE A 179 -5.39 8.86 -12.15
N GLY A 180 -4.69 8.48 -11.08
CA GLY A 180 -3.85 9.39 -10.27
C GLY A 180 -4.61 10.31 -9.30
N GLU A 181 -5.93 10.16 -9.25
CA GLU A 181 -6.90 10.90 -8.41
C GLU A 181 -8.07 9.97 -8.12
N SER A 182 -8.80 10.21 -7.02
CA SER A 182 -10.00 9.43 -6.71
C SER A 182 -11.01 10.23 -5.91
N ILE A 183 -12.31 9.96 -6.15
CA ILE A 183 -13.37 10.47 -5.26
C ILE A 183 -13.71 9.47 -4.15
N PHE A 184 -13.24 8.23 -4.25
CA PHE A 184 -13.52 7.21 -3.25
C PHE A 184 -12.79 7.55 -1.95
N SER A 185 -13.58 7.71 -0.88
CA SER A 185 -13.09 7.87 0.50
C SER A 185 -12.59 6.56 1.11
N LEU A 186 -12.77 5.43 0.43
CA LEU A 186 -12.42 4.12 0.97
C LEU A 186 -10.89 3.95 1.19
N PRO A 187 -10.46 3.23 2.22
CA PRO A 187 -9.06 2.95 2.47
C PRO A 187 -8.50 1.92 1.48
N THR A 188 -7.34 2.18 0.90
CA THR A 188 -6.63 1.24 0.03
C THR A 188 -5.15 1.22 0.37
N THR A 189 -4.57 0.02 0.35
CA THR A 189 -3.14 -0.21 0.55
C THR A 189 -2.54 -0.75 -0.74
N LEU A 190 -1.44 -0.16 -1.19
CA LEU A 190 -0.68 -0.60 -2.34
C LEU A 190 0.67 -1.13 -1.84
N SER A 191 0.89 -2.42 -1.95
CA SER A 191 2.08 -3.10 -1.45
C SER A 191 2.95 -3.56 -2.62
N PHE A 192 4.22 -3.16 -2.58
CA PHE A 192 5.23 -3.46 -3.60
C PHE A 192 6.42 -4.18 -2.98
N SER A 193 6.78 -5.32 -3.57
CA SER A 193 8.03 -6.02 -3.26
C SER A 193 9.27 -5.24 -3.71
N ALA A 194 10.44 -5.57 -3.15
CA ALA A 194 11.74 -5.01 -3.50
C ALA A 194 12.05 -5.07 -5.00
N TYR A 195 11.84 -6.24 -5.58
CA TYR A 195 11.99 -6.46 -7.02
C TYR A 195 10.70 -6.02 -7.71
N ARG A 196 10.82 -5.15 -8.71
CA ARG A 196 9.73 -4.64 -9.55
C ARG A 196 10.19 -4.67 -10.99
N ASP A 197 9.88 -5.76 -11.70
CA ASP A 197 10.23 -5.92 -13.12
C ASP A 197 8.98 -5.84 -14.02
N ILE A 198 9.23 -5.66 -15.31
CA ILE A 198 8.24 -5.86 -16.38
C ILE A 198 8.80 -6.98 -17.24
N PRO A 199 8.43 -8.24 -16.96
CA PRO A 199 8.93 -9.36 -17.72
C PRO A 199 8.25 -9.44 -19.08
N LYS A 200 8.88 -10.20 -19.98
CA LYS A 200 8.26 -10.53 -21.26
C LYS A 200 7.10 -11.49 -20.99
N ILE A 201 5.96 -11.21 -21.61
CA ILE A 201 4.73 -11.99 -21.42
C ILE A 201 4.89 -13.38 -22.06
N ASN A 202 4.48 -14.42 -21.33
CA ASN A 202 4.51 -15.80 -21.83
C ASN A 202 3.25 -16.09 -22.66
N GLU A 203 3.34 -15.84 -23.97
CA GLU A 203 2.22 -16.01 -24.92
C GLU A 203 1.78 -17.47 -25.11
N SER A 204 2.55 -18.45 -24.62
CA SER A 204 2.18 -19.86 -24.71
C SER A 204 1.13 -20.27 -23.66
N GLU A 205 1.04 -19.55 -22.55
CA GLU A 205 0.10 -19.84 -21.45
C GLU A 205 -1.17 -18.99 -21.55
N GLU A 206 -1.04 -17.71 -21.93
CA GLU A 206 -2.17 -16.79 -22.09
C GLU A 206 -2.05 -15.95 -23.38
N PRO A 207 -3.01 -16.06 -24.32
CA PRO A 207 -3.02 -15.19 -25.49
C PRO A 207 -3.39 -13.75 -25.11
N ARG A 208 -2.74 -12.78 -25.76
CA ARG A 208 -3.08 -11.36 -25.59
C ARG A 208 -4.51 -11.11 -26.05
N SER A 209 -5.30 -10.47 -25.20
CA SER A 209 -6.69 -10.12 -25.49
C SER A 209 -7.06 -8.83 -24.75
N ILE A 210 -8.09 -8.13 -25.22
CA ILE A 210 -8.61 -6.99 -24.45
C ILE A 210 -9.40 -7.58 -23.29
N CYS A 211 -8.81 -7.58 -22.09
CA CYS A 211 -9.42 -8.14 -20.90
C CYS A 211 -9.19 -7.25 -19.68
N LYS A 212 -10.11 -7.33 -18.72
CA LYS A 212 -10.01 -6.58 -17.47
C LYS A 212 -8.72 -7.00 -16.73
N PRO A 213 -7.84 -6.05 -16.34
CA PRO A 213 -6.62 -6.38 -15.59
C PRO A 213 -6.94 -7.07 -14.26
N GLN A 214 -6.04 -7.94 -13.80
CA GLN A 214 -6.23 -8.78 -12.62
C GLN A 214 -6.68 -8.01 -11.37
N TYR A 215 -6.11 -6.82 -11.13
CA TYR A 215 -6.39 -5.97 -9.96
C TYR A 215 -7.37 -4.83 -10.25
N TRP A 216 -8.09 -4.85 -11.37
CA TRP A 216 -8.95 -3.74 -11.74
C TRP A 216 -10.20 -3.63 -10.85
N GLY A 217 -10.39 -2.46 -10.25
CA GLY A 217 -11.45 -2.20 -9.27
C GLY A 217 -10.87 -1.89 -7.89
N TYR A 218 -11.70 -1.36 -7.01
CA TYR A 218 -11.33 -1.10 -5.61
C TYR A 218 -11.07 -2.42 -4.85
N ASN A 219 -10.01 -2.41 -4.04
CA ASN A 219 -9.71 -3.43 -3.04
C ASN A 219 -9.01 -2.73 -1.85
N PRO A 220 -9.27 -3.14 -0.59
CA PRO A 220 -8.51 -2.65 0.56
C PRO A 220 -7.01 -2.85 0.45
N VAL A 221 -6.56 -3.90 -0.25
CA VAL A 221 -5.14 -4.17 -0.48
C VAL A 221 -4.89 -4.68 -1.89
N HIS A 222 -3.89 -4.10 -2.55
CA HIS A 222 -3.30 -4.62 -3.78
C HIS A 222 -1.83 -4.97 -3.51
N CYS A 223 -1.49 -6.26 -3.57
CA CYS A 223 -0.11 -6.73 -3.48
C CYS A 223 0.43 -6.99 -4.89
N PHE A 224 1.44 -6.24 -5.30
CA PHE A 224 2.09 -6.38 -6.60
C PHE A 224 3.33 -7.24 -6.45
N SER A 225 3.32 -8.39 -7.11
CA SER A 225 4.44 -9.34 -7.13
C SER A 225 5.58 -8.85 -8.03
N ALA A 226 6.79 -9.30 -7.69
CA ALA A 226 8.03 -8.94 -8.37
C ALA A 226 8.09 -9.37 -9.84
N HIS A 227 7.58 -10.57 -10.12
CA HIS A 227 7.68 -11.22 -11.41
C HIS A 227 6.40 -11.97 -11.70
N ASN A 228 5.64 -11.50 -12.68
CA ASN A 228 4.46 -12.18 -13.17
C ASN A 228 4.37 -11.97 -14.69
N GLU A 229 4.41 -13.09 -15.41
CA GLU A 229 4.46 -13.15 -16.87
C GLU A 229 3.06 -13.29 -17.51
N THR A 230 2.00 -13.29 -16.69
CA THR A 230 0.62 -13.41 -17.19
C THR A 230 0.15 -12.13 -17.87
N TRP A 231 -0.69 -12.31 -18.90
CA TRP A 231 -1.21 -11.18 -19.67
C TRP A 231 -2.09 -10.28 -18.81
N ASN A 232 -2.99 -10.88 -18.03
CA ASN A 232 -3.93 -10.14 -17.18
C ASN A 232 -3.26 -9.26 -16.10
N TYR A 233 -2.05 -9.63 -15.65
CA TYR A 233 -1.25 -8.87 -14.69
C TYR A 233 -0.46 -7.76 -15.38
N SER A 234 -0.03 -7.94 -16.62
CA SER A 234 0.92 -7.05 -17.32
C SER A 234 0.49 -5.58 -17.39
N LEU A 235 1.48 -4.68 -17.44
CA LEU A 235 1.22 -3.25 -17.68
C LEU A 235 0.78 -2.98 -19.13
N ASP A 236 1.17 -3.83 -20.08
CA ASP A 236 0.64 -3.78 -21.45
C ASP A 236 -0.88 -3.96 -21.45
N ASN A 237 -1.40 -4.96 -20.74
CA ASN A 237 -2.85 -5.14 -20.60
C ASN A 237 -3.51 -3.96 -19.88
N LEU A 238 -2.87 -3.39 -18.86
CA LEU A 238 -3.38 -2.17 -18.22
C LEU A 238 -3.51 -1.01 -19.22
N PHE A 239 -2.49 -0.74 -20.04
CA PHE A 239 -2.58 0.31 -21.06
C PHE A 239 -3.63 0.02 -22.13
N VAL A 240 -3.68 -1.22 -22.63
CA VAL A 240 -4.71 -1.67 -23.58
C VAL A 240 -6.10 -1.45 -23.00
N TRP A 241 -6.30 -1.84 -21.74
CA TRP A 241 -7.57 -1.67 -21.05
C TRP A 241 -7.96 -0.20 -20.88
N LEU A 242 -7.02 0.64 -20.42
CA LEU A 242 -7.24 2.09 -20.31
C LEU A 242 -7.57 2.73 -21.66
N LYS A 243 -6.90 2.29 -22.74
CA LYS A 243 -7.17 2.77 -24.09
C LYS A 243 -8.52 2.30 -24.62
N TRP A 244 -8.94 1.09 -24.25
CA TRP A 244 -10.23 0.53 -24.63
C TRP A 244 -11.41 1.22 -23.92
N LEU A 245 -11.22 1.63 -22.67
CA LEU A 245 -12.24 2.38 -21.91
C LEU A 245 -12.56 3.75 -22.54
N ASP A 246 -11.59 4.37 -23.22
CA ASP A 246 -11.75 5.60 -24.02
C ASP A 246 -12.38 6.78 -23.23
N ASP A 247 -11.96 6.96 -21.98
CA ASP A 247 -12.50 7.98 -21.05
C ASP A 247 -11.45 8.94 -20.49
N GLY A 248 -10.31 9.07 -21.18
CA GLY A 248 -9.21 9.98 -20.82
C GLY A 248 -8.24 9.46 -19.76
N ARG A 249 -8.53 8.31 -19.10
CA ARG A 249 -7.58 7.70 -18.15
C ARG A 249 -6.30 7.23 -18.81
N PHE A 250 -6.38 6.80 -20.07
CA PHE A 250 -5.21 6.47 -20.88
C PHE A 250 -4.23 7.64 -21.01
N ASP A 251 -4.76 8.83 -21.33
CA ASP A 251 -3.94 10.03 -21.52
C ASP A 251 -3.32 10.48 -20.19
N LYS A 252 -4.07 10.42 -19.08
CA LYS A 252 -3.54 10.66 -17.73
C LYS A 252 -2.39 9.70 -17.39
N ALA A 253 -2.52 8.42 -17.71
CA ALA A 253 -1.47 7.43 -17.50
C ALA A 253 -0.21 7.72 -18.33
N CYS A 254 -0.37 8.07 -19.60
CA CYS A 254 0.76 8.46 -20.46
C CYS A 254 1.46 9.71 -19.94
N ASN A 255 0.71 10.74 -19.55
CA ASN A 255 1.26 11.97 -18.98
C ASN A 255 2.05 11.70 -17.70
N LEU A 256 1.50 10.87 -16.79
CA LEU A 256 2.19 10.50 -15.55
C LEU A 256 3.52 9.80 -15.85
N VAL A 257 3.53 8.81 -16.75
CA VAL A 257 4.75 8.08 -17.13
C VAL A 257 5.77 9.02 -17.76
N ASN A 258 5.35 9.86 -18.70
CA ASN A 258 6.26 10.78 -19.38
C ASN A 258 6.88 11.78 -18.40
N GLN A 259 6.12 12.25 -17.40
CA GLN A 259 6.60 13.15 -16.36
C GLN A 259 7.50 12.46 -15.33
N GLN A 260 7.10 11.29 -14.83
CA GLN A 260 7.77 10.66 -13.68
C GLN A 260 8.90 9.71 -14.08
N VAL A 261 8.73 8.98 -15.19
CA VAL A 261 9.67 7.95 -15.64
C VAL A 261 10.60 8.49 -16.72
N PHE A 262 10.07 9.15 -17.76
CA PHE A 262 10.87 9.53 -18.93
C PHE A 262 11.38 10.98 -18.95
N GLN A 263 10.98 11.82 -17.99
CA GLN A 263 11.47 13.20 -17.92
C GLN A 263 13.00 13.24 -17.83
N GLY A 264 13.61 14.02 -18.73
CA GLY A 264 15.06 14.14 -18.86
C GLY A 264 15.73 13.00 -19.63
N THR A 265 14.96 12.09 -20.22
CA THR A 265 15.42 11.06 -21.16
C THR A 265 15.00 11.42 -22.59
N HIS A 266 15.43 10.62 -23.56
CA HIS A 266 14.97 10.71 -24.95
C HIS A 266 13.74 9.83 -25.21
N LYS A 267 13.17 9.15 -24.20
CA LYS A 267 12.03 8.25 -24.39
C LYS A 267 10.70 8.97 -24.15
N PHE A 268 9.64 8.47 -24.76
CA PHE A 268 8.27 8.86 -24.40
C PHE A 268 7.27 7.75 -24.74
N LEU A 269 6.24 7.63 -23.91
CA LEU A 269 5.07 6.80 -24.16
C LEU A 269 4.03 7.60 -24.96
N ASN A 270 3.49 7.01 -26.01
CA ASN A 270 2.57 7.70 -26.92
C ASN A 270 1.20 7.01 -27.05
N ASP A 271 1.20 5.75 -27.47
CA ASP A 271 -0.05 5.02 -27.75
C ASP A 271 0.11 3.51 -27.50
N VAL A 272 -0.93 2.75 -27.84
CA VAL A 272 -0.95 1.29 -27.86
C VAL A 272 -1.02 0.80 -29.31
N ASP A 273 -0.16 -0.16 -29.67
CA ASP A 273 -0.25 -0.93 -30.91
C ASP A 273 -1.46 -1.85 -30.79
N ARG A 274 -2.60 -1.45 -31.38
CA ARG A 274 -3.87 -2.19 -31.30
C ARG A 274 -3.79 -3.59 -31.91
N PRO A 275 -3.19 -3.82 -33.09
CA PRO A 275 -2.99 -5.17 -33.62
C PRO A 275 -2.18 -6.09 -32.71
N ARG A 276 -1.13 -5.57 -32.04
CA ARG A 276 -0.25 -6.39 -31.18
C ARG A 276 -0.63 -6.38 -29.69
N LEU A 277 -1.57 -5.52 -29.30
CA LEU A 277 -1.97 -5.27 -27.91
C LEU A 277 -0.74 -5.02 -27.03
N MET A 278 -0.04 -3.91 -27.29
CA MET A 278 1.13 -3.51 -26.51
C MET A 278 1.30 -2.01 -26.47
N ALA A 279 1.82 -1.50 -25.35
CA ALA A 279 2.17 -0.10 -25.23
C ALA A 279 3.41 0.24 -26.08
N ILE A 280 3.42 1.44 -26.67
CA ILE A 280 4.46 1.93 -27.59
C ILE A 280 5.33 2.94 -26.85
N VAL A 281 6.58 2.57 -26.62
CA VAL A 281 7.62 3.51 -26.16
C VAL A 281 8.48 3.91 -27.36
N HIS A 282 8.54 5.20 -27.63
CA HIS A 282 9.43 5.78 -28.64
C HIS A 282 10.77 6.18 -28.00
N THR A 283 11.83 6.10 -28.79
CA THR A 283 13.16 6.64 -28.48
C THR A 283 13.46 7.80 -29.44
N GLY A 284 13.80 8.96 -28.90
CA GLY A 284 14.02 10.23 -29.60
C GLY A 284 15.45 10.42 -30.07
N GLY A 285 16.00 9.44 -30.80
CA GLY A 285 17.27 9.55 -31.54
C GLY A 285 17.06 9.73 -33.05
N ASP A 286 18.16 9.72 -33.82
CA ASP A 286 18.15 9.87 -35.30
C ASP A 286 17.35 8.77 -36.02
N GLU A 287 17.15 7.62 -35.38
CA GLU A 287 16.20 6.59 -35.78
C GLU A 287 15.09 6.49 -34.73
N GLN A 288 13.84 6.80 -35.11
CA GLN A 288 12.67 6.57 -34.25
C GLN A 288 12.45 5.07 -34.07
N GLN A 289 13.07 4.48 -33.05
CA GLN A 289 12.86 3.09 -32.69
C GLN A 289 11.73 2.97 -31.69
N VAL A 290 10.84 2.00 -31.93
CA VAL A 290 9.75 1.62 -31.04
C VAL A 290 10.14 0.35 -30.28
N HIS A 291 9.96 0.37 -28.97
CA HIS A 291 10.20 -0.78 -28.11
C HIS A 291 9.03 -1.04 -27.16
N SER A 292 8.90 -2.29 -26.75
CA SER A 292 7.96 -2.77 -25.74
C SER A 292 8.42 -2.43 -24.32
N LEU A 293 7.50 -2.53 -23.36
CA LEU A 293 7.79 -2.20 -21.95
C LEU A 293 8.86 -3.12 -21.33
N ASP A 294 8.94 -4.39 -21.76
CA ASP A 294 9.95 -5.35 -21.28
C ASP A 294 11.39 -5.00 -21.72
N ARG A 295 11.56 -4.07 -22.66
CA ARG A 295 12.88 -3.60 -23.12
C ARG A 295 13.37 -2.32 -22.43
N LEU A 296 12.59 -1.78 -21.51
CA LEU A 296 13.03 -0.66 -20.67
C LEU A 296 14.21 -1.08 -19.78
N SER A 297 15.00 -0.11 -19.33
CA SER A 297 16.03 -0.37 -18.32
C SER A 297 15.37 -0.81 -17.01
N SER A 298 16.08 -1.59 -16.18
CA SER A 298 15.55 -2.07 -14.90
C SER A 298 14.97 -0.95 -14.03
N GLY A 299 15.64 0.21 -13.98
CA GLY A 299 15.14 1.37 -13.25
C GLY A 299 13.87 1.98 -13.83
N GLU A 300 13.76 2.09 -15.16
CA GLU A 300 12.53 2.55 -15.80
C GLU A 300 11.37 1.59 -15.58
N LYS A 301 11.61 0.28 -15.62
CA LYS A 301 10.60 -0.74 -15.32
C LYS A 301 10.11 -0.64 -13.88
N ASN A 302 11.03 -0.46 -12.93
CA ASN A 302 10.72 -0.30 -11.51
C ASN A 302 9.82 0.92 -11.28
N LEU A 303 10.20 2.08 -11.82
CA LEU A 303 9.40 3.32 -11.73
C LEU A 303 8.05 3.20 -12.43
N MET A 304 8.02 2.55 -13.60
CA MET A 304 6.79 2.37 -14.37
C MET A 304 5.79 1.47 -13.64
N GLN A 305 6.23 0.35 -13.05
CA GLN A 305 5.40 -0.48 -12.17
C GLN A 305 4.82 0.37 -11.03
N LEU A 306 5.66 1.15 -10.35
CA LEU A 306 5.22 1.91 -9.19
C LEU A 306 4.17 2.97 -9.56
N PHE A 307 4.48 3.89 -10.48
CA PHE A 307 3.60 5.01 -10.79
C PHE A 307 2.30 4.59 -11.48
N LEU A 308 2.35 3.58 -12.37
CA LEU A 308 1.12 3.14 -13.04
C LEU A 308 0.16 2.42 -12.10
N ARG A 309 0.69 1.59 -11.20
CA ARG A 309 -0.14 0.91 -10.20
C ARG A 309 -0.69 1.88 -9.16
N ILE A 310 0.10 2.86 -8.71
CA ILE A 310 -0.41 3.95 -7.86
C ILE A 310 -1.54 4.68 -8.58
N GLY A 311 -1.32 5.12 -9.82
CA GLY A 311 -2.31 5.86 -10.59
C GLY A 311 -3.59 5.07 -10.85
N ALA A 312 -3.50 3.76 -11.08
CA ALA A 312 -4.66 2.91 -11.37
C ALA A 312 -5.50 2.54 -10.14
N HIS A 313 -4.90 2.50 -8.95
CA HIS A 313 -5.51 1.87 -7.78
C HIS A 313 -5.66 2.78 -6.55
N MET A 314 -5.06 3.99 -6.54
CA MET A 314 -5.17 4.88 -5.38
C MET A 314 -6.60 5.37 -5.11
N THR A 315 -6.89 5.61 -3.84
CA THR A 315 -8.11 6.27 -3.34
C THR A 315 -7.74 7.54 -2.57
N LYS A 316 -8.73 8.24 -2.00
CA LYS A 316 -8.45 9.37 -1.09
C LYS A 316 -7.74 8.97 0.20
N ASN A 317 -7.75 7.70 0.57
CA ASN A 317 -7.06 7.20 1.76
C ASN A 317 -6.15 6.06 1.33
N THR A 318 -4.95 6.41 0.85
CA THR A 318 -4.00 5.45 0.28
C THR A 318 -2.81 5.25 1.22
N ILE A 319 -2.47 4.00 1.52
CA ILE A 319 -1.24 3.61 2.19
C ILE A 319 -0.35 2.90 1.17
N LEU A 320 0.83 3.44 0.91
CA LEU A 320 1.81 2.90 -0.01
C LEU A 320 2.92 2.23 0.78
N LEU A 321 3.00 0.91 0.69
CA LEU A 321 4.03 0.07 1.30
C LEU A 321 5.03 -0.32 0.20
N ILE A 322 6.30 0.10 0.34
CA ILE A 322 7.33 -0.21 -0.66
C ILE A 322 8.54 -0.83 0.03
N ASP A 323 8.78 -2.10 -0.26
CA ASP A 323 10.04 -2.72 0.12
C ASP A 323 11.15 -2.28 -0.84
N GLU A 324 12.31 -1.99 -0.29
CA GLU A 324 13.55 -1.52 -0.92
C GLU A 324 13.27 -0.59 -2.11
N PHE A 325 12.73 0.60 -1.81
CA PHE A 325 12.20 1.49 -2.85
C PHE A 325 13.28 1.95 -3.85
N ASP A 326 14.54 1.96 -3.42
CA ASP A 326 15.72 2.41 -4.17
C ASP A 326 16.45 1.30 -4.95
N VAL A 327 16.04 0.04 -4.82
CA VAL A 327 16.73 -1.10 -5.44
C VAL A 327 16.77 -1.01 -6.96
N HIS A 328 17.96 -1.32 -7.52
CA HIS A 328 18.30 -1.24 -8.94
C HIS A 328 18.20 0.15 -9.58
N LEU A 329 18.04 1.22 -8.78
CA LEU A 329 18.06 2.60 -9.25
C LEU A 329 19.45 3.23 -9.11
N HIS A 330 19.92 3.89 -10.16
CA HIS A 330 21.07 4.79 -10.04
C HIS A 330 20.74 5.95 -9.09
N ILE A 331 21.73 6.47 -8.36
CA ILE A 331 21.54 7.43 -7.26
C ILE A 331 20.65 8.63 -7.62
N ARG A 332 20.82 9.21 -8.82
CA ARG A 332 19.96 10.30 -9.31
C ARG A 332 18.47 9.92 -9.36
N TRP A 333 18.15 8.69 -9.75
CA TRP A 333 16.78 8.18 -9.78
C TRP A 333 16.26 7.86 -8.39
N GLN A 334 17.11 7.39 -7.46
CA GLN A 334 16.72 7.22 -6.05
C GLN A 334 16.24 8.54 -5.45
N TYR A 335 17.01 9.62 -5.64
CA TYR A 335 16.61 10.97 -5.18
C TYR A 335 15.33 11.48 -5.83
N ARG A 336 15.16 11.26 -7.14
CA ARG A 336 13.92 11.64 -7.84
C ARG A 336 12.72 10.88 -7.30
N LEU A 337 12.85 9.57 -7.08
CA LEU A 337 11.79 8.74 -6.53
C LEU A 337 11.46 9.15 -5.10
N TYR A 338 12.48 9.35 -4.25
CA TYR A 338 12.30 9.83 -2.88
C TYR A 338 11.49 11.14 -2.83
N ASN A 339 11.85 12.13 -3.66
CA ASN A 339 11.12 13.40 -3.72
C ASN A 339 9.70 13.23 -4.30
N ALA A 340 9.50 12.35 -5.28
CA ALA A 340 8.18 12.06 -5.81
C ALA A 340 7.28 11.40 -4.76
N LEU A 341 7.81 10.48 -3.95
CA LEU A 341 7.08 9.85 -2.84
C LEU A 341 6.71 10.86 -1.75
N LYS A 342 7.61 11.77 -1.38
CA LYS A 342 7.31 12.89 -0.47
C LYS A 342 6.19 13.78 -1.04
N ALA A 343 6.25 14.10 -2.33
CA ALA A 343 5.22 14.89 -2.99
C ALA A 343 3.85 14.19 -3.01
N LEU A 344 3.82 12.85 -3.18
CA LEU A 344 2.59 12.07 -3.03
C LEU A 344 2.03 12.15 -1.61
N ALA A 345 2.88 11.98 -0.60
CA ALA A 345 2.48 12.06 0.81
C ALA A 345 1.92 13.45 1.20
N ALA A 346 2.48 14.53 0.64
CA ALA A 346 2.12 15.92 0.95
C ALA A 346 0.91 16.47 0.14
N ARG A 347 0.23 15.62 -0.64
CA ARG A 347 -0.96 16.02 -1.41
C ARG A 347 -2.06 16.57 -0.51
N ASP A 348 -2.79 17.56 -1.03
CA ASP A 348 -3.93 18.19 -0.35
C ASP A 348 -5.26 17.53 -0.68
N ASP A 349 -5.36 16.89 -1.84
CA ASP A 349 -6.56 16.25 -2.37
C ASP A 349 -6.78 14.81 -1.88
N ALA A 350 -5.79 14.23 -1.20
CA ALA A 350 -5.82 12.86 -0.67
C ALA A 350 -4.99 12.70 0.61
N ASN A 351 -5.40 11.79 1.49
CA ASN A 351 -4.59 11.26 2.58
C ASN A 351 -3.73 10.13 2.04
N PHE A 352 -2.51 10.46 1.67
CA PHE A 352 -1.55 9.51 1.16
C PHE A 352 -0.46 9.27 2.20
N THR A 353 -0.26 8.02 2.61
CA THR A 353 0.81 7.62 3.54
C THR A 353 1.82 6.77 2.80
N VAL A 354 3.10 7.08 2.90
CA VAL A 354 4.20 6.28 2.36
C VAL A 354 4.96 5.64 3.51
N ILE A 355 5.05 4.31 3.51
CA ILE A 355 5.94 3.55 4.39
C ILE A 355 6.88 2.78 3.47
N ALA A 356 8.16 3.13 3.52
CA ALA A 356 9.15 2.55 2.63
C ALA A 356 10.36 2.03 3.40
N THR A 357 11.02 1.02 2.85
CA THR A 357 12.29 0.51 3.37
C THR A 357 13.41 0.88 2.39
N THR A 358 14.61 1.12 2.91
CA THR A 358 15.77 1.47 2.09
C THR A 358 17.07 0.94 2.69
N HIS A 359 18.01 0.63 1.80
CA HIS A 359 19.40 0.31 2.14
C HIS A 359 20.39 1.40 1.70
N SER A 360 19.92 2.43 0.99
CA SER A 360 20.75 3.51 0.48
C SER A 360 21.18 4.44 1.60
N THR A 361 22.48 4.43 1.91
CA THR A 361 23.08 5.30 2.93
C THR A 361 22.88 6.78 2.61
N GLU A 362 22.89 7.13 1.33
CA GLU A 362 22.70 8.48 0.82
C GLU A 362 21.28 8.98 1.05
N ILE A 363 20.28 8.12 0.81
CA ILE A 363 18.88 8.41 1.10
C ILE A 363 18.66 8.52 2.61
N LEU A 364 19.23 7.61 3.39
CA LEU A 364 19.12 7.64 4.85
C LEU A 364 19.73 8.91 5.44
N GLN A 365 20.92 9.29 4.97
CA GLN A 365 21.56 10.54 5.40
C GLN A 365 20.68 11.74 5.04
N THR A 366 20.14 11.77 3.81
CA THR A 366 19.24 12.84 3.38
C THR A 366 17.96 12.90 4.22
N PHE A 367 17.38 11.74 4.55
CA PHE A 367 16.21 11.66 5.40
C PHE A 367 16.49 12.20 6.81
N VAL A 368 17.60 11.79 7.43
CA VAL A 368 18.03 12.28 8.74
C VAL A 368 18.29 13.78 8.72
N ASP A 369 19.04 14.27 7.73
CA ASP A 369 19.38 15.70 7.58
C ASP A 369 18.14 16.59 7.39
N THR A 370 17.07 16.01 6.81
CA THR A 370 15.82 16.73 6.54
C THR A 370 14.72 16.40 7.54
N MET A 371 14.94 15.53 8.53
CA MET A 371 13.88 15.01 9.41
C MET A 371 13.18 16.14 10.20
N ASP A 372 13.95 17.08 10.73
CA ASP A 372 13.45 18.22 11.52
C ASP A 372 13.06 19.44 10.69
N ILE A 373 13.22 19.40 9.36
CA ILE A 373 12.79 20.47 8.48
C ILE A 373 11.27 20.39 8.33
N ASP A 374 10.55 21.44 8.72
CA ASP A 374 9.10 21.50 8.50
C ASP A 374 8.81 21.67 7.00
N GLU A 375 8.01 20.75 6.46
CA GLU A 375 7.56 20.74 5.07
C GLU A 375 6.03 20.67 5.08
N GLU A 376 5.38 21.59 4.35
CA GLU A 376 3.93 21.72 4.37
C GLU A 376 3.23 20.38 4.07
N ARG A 377 2.32 19.96 4.96
CA ARG A 377 1.57 18.68 4.88
C ARG A 377 2.42 17.41 4.93
N LEU A 378 3.71 17.48 5.30
CA LEU A 378 4.57 16.31 5.41
C LEU A 378 4.97 16.02 6.85
N PHE A 379 4.46 14.92 7.39
CA PHE A 379 4.74 14.42 8.73
C PHE A 379 5.68 13.21 8.62
N LYS A 380 6.94 13.43 8.98
CA LYS A 380 8.04 12.47 8.79
C LYS A 380 8.30 11.68 10.05
N GLY A 381 8.55 10.38 9.89
CA GLY A 381 8.98 9.49 10.97
C GLY A 381 9.85 8.36 10.44
N GLY A 382 10.52 7.64 11.34
CA GLY A 382 11.29 6.48 10.96
C GLY A 382 11.54 5.55 12.13
N HIS A 383 11.72 4.27 11.81
CA HIS A 383 11.97 3.23 12.81
C HIS A 383 13.25 2.48 12.46
N LEU A 384 14.15 2.35 13.45
CA LEU A 384 15.36 1.55 13.34
C LEU A 384 15.14 0.21 14.03
N ILE A 385 15.11 -0.88 13.25
CA ILE A 385 15.04 -2.23 13.78
C ILE A 385 16.47 -2.66 14.13
N LYS A 386 16.71 -2.87 15.43
CA LYS A 386 18.02 -3.27 15.96
C LYS A 386 18.07 -4.78 16.15
N GLU A 387 19.25 -5.38 15.98
CA GLU A 387 19.52 -6.71 16.54
C GLU A 387 19.49 -6.59 18.06
N GLU A 388 18.80 -7.50 18.74
CA GLU A 388 19.05 -7.71 20.15
C GLU A 388 20.53 -8.06 20.30
N MET A 389 21.30 -7.20 20.96
CA MET A 389 22.64 -7.57 21.37
C MET A 389 22.47 -8.62 22.46
N GLU A 390 22.80 -9.88 22.17
CA GLU A 390 23.02 -10.90 23.21
C GLU A 390 23.96 -10.30 24.27
N ASN A 391 23.44 -10.09 25.48
CA ASN A 391 24.19 -9.56 26.63
C ASN A 391 25.25 -10.54 27.14
#